data_AF-A0A7V9RAZ4-F1
#
_entry.id   AF-A0A7V9RAZ4-F1
#
_cell.length_a   1.000
_cell.length_b   1.000
_cell.length_c   1.000
_cell.angle_alpha   90.00
_cell.angle_beta   90.00
_cell.angle_gamma   90.00
#
_symmetry.space_group_name_H-M   'P 1'
#
loop_
_entity.id
_entity.type
_entity.pdbx_description
1 polymer ?
#
loop_
_entity_poly.entity_id
_entity_poly.type
_entity_poly.pdbx_seq_one_letter_code
_entity_poly.pdbx_strand_id
1 'polypeptide(L)'
;MRDPATGDWTSHPIARVAECPNRPIVVIDEQNRVLHAFYTAPAPPAFSCTSRGGAIYEKTSSLDAISFPTDSGTAVVLDADTASVHNVSTSKQNVTTQTGLVVVAANSSTRRYWHHYDPLGPALPPPPPSASFTGSPLIGEAPLDVHFTDTSTGSPTSWSWSFSDGGTAGRPVSGSI
;
A
#
# COMPACT_ATOMS: atom_id res chain seq x y z
N MET A 1 -2.63 -6.39 6.47
CA MET A 1 -2.66 -7.00 5.14
C MET A 1 -2.95 -8.48 5.29
N ARG A 2 -3.67 -9.11 4.36
CA ARG A 2 -3.85 -10.57 4.37
C ARG A 2 -2.73 -11.20 3.57
N ASP A 3 -2.03 -12.17 4.15
CA ASP A 3 -1.11 -13.03 3.41
C ASP A 3 -1.96 -13.98 2.52
N PRO A 4 -1.75 -13.98 1.19
CA PRO A 4 -2.53 -14.86 0.31
C PRO A 4 -2.16 -16.34 0.44
N ALA A 5 -0.92 -16.66 0.83
CA ALA A 5 -0.40 -18.02 0.94
C ALA A 5 -0.77 -18.67 2.28
N THR A 6 -0.65 -17.95 3.40
CA THR A 6 -0.98 -18.49 4.72
C THR A 6 -2.39 -18.14 5.18
N GLY A 7 -2.96 -17.05 4.63
CA GLY A 7 -4.23 -16.50 5.08
C GLY A 7 -4.13 -15.63 6.33
N ASP A 8 -2.93 -15.45 6.88
CA ASP A 8 -2.70 -14.65 8.09
C ASP A 8 -2.99 -13.18 7.87
N TRP A 9 -3.39 -12.49 8.94
CA TRP A 9 -3.68 -11.06 8.91
C TRP A 9 -2.64 -10.29 9.72
N THR A 10 -2.03 -9.30 9.07
CA THR A 10 -1.25 -8.25 9.73
C THR A 10 -2.06 -6.97 9.85
N SER A 11 -1.70 -6.10 10.81
CA SER A 11 -2.29 -4.77 10.94
C SER A 11 -1.18 -3.71 11.00
N HIS A 12 -1.43 -2.56 10.39
CA HIS A 12 -0.50 -1.43 10.38
C HIS A 12 -1.27 -0.18 10.78
N PRO A 13 -0.88 0.52 11.87
CA PRO A 13 -1.60 1.72 12.31
C PRO A 13 -1.34 2.87 11.32
N ILE A 14 -2.42 3.52 10.88
CA ILE A 14 -2.38 4.68 9.97
C ILE A 14 -2.25 5.99 10.75
N ALA A 15 -2.93 6.09 11.88
CA ALA A 15 -2.96 7.26 12.75
C ALA A 15 -3.15 6.84 14.21
N ARG A 16 -2.70 7.70 15.12
CA ARG A 16 -2.84 7.55 16.57
C ARG A 16 -4.09 8.25 17.08
N VAL A 17 -4.62 7.80 18.21
CA VAL A 17 -5.78 8.44 18.87
C VAL A 17 -5.51 9.92 19.18
N ALA A 18 -4.27 10.28 19.53
CA ALA A 18 -3.86 11.65 19.81
C ALA A 18 -3.99 12.60 18.59
N GLU A 19 -4.03 12.06 17.37
CA GLU A 19 -4.24 12.83 16.14
C GLU A 19 -5.74 13.07 15.85
N CYS A 20 -6.63 12.46 16.64
CA CYS A 20 -8.08 12.56 16.51
C CYS A 20 -8.60 12.24 15.09
N PRO A 21 -8.12 11.15 14.44
CA PRO A 21 -8.47 10.86 13.07
C PRO A 21 -9.96 10.51 12.96
N ASN A 22 -10.60 11.03 11.92
CA ASN A 22 -11.97 10.70 11.56
C ASN A 22 -12.04 10.34 10.07
N ARG A 23 -12.80 9.29 9.74
CA ARG A 23 -12.99 8.76 8.38
C ARG A 23 -11.67 8.44 7.67
N PRO A 24 -10.81 7.57 8.24
CA PRO A 24 -9.63 7.12 7.53
C PRO A 24 -10.04 6.36 6.27
N ILE A 25 -9.39 6.69 5.15
CA ILE A 25 -9.52 6.01 3.87
C ILE A 25 -8.12 5.75 3.34
N VAL A 26 -7.90 4.57 2.80
CA VAL A 26 -6.63 4.19 2.15
C VAL A 26 -6.89 4.02 0.66
N VAL A 27 -5.98 4.57 -0.14
CA VAL A 27 -5.92 4.42 -1.59
C VAL A 27 -4.61 3.73 -1.95
N ILE A 28 -4.66 2.82 -2.91
CA ILE A 28 -3.53 2.00 -3.34
C ILE A 28 -3.05 2.50 -4.70
N ASP A 29 -1.80 2.96 -4.75
CA ASP A 29 -1.05 3.22 -5.99
C ASP A 29 -0.10 2.04 -6.23
N GLU A 30 -0.51 1.10 -7.08
CA GLU A 30 0.28 -0.08 -7.39
C GLU A 30 1.46 0.23 -8.32
N GLN A 31 1.35 1.28 -9.16
CA GLN A 31 2.41 1.65 -10.10
C GLN A 31 3.61 2.24 -9.37
N ASN A 32 3.36 3.14 -8.41
CA ASN A 32 4.42 3.76 -7.62
C ASN A 32 4.69 3.04 -6.30
N ARG A 33 3.97 1.96 -6.02
CA ARG A 33 4.10 1.18 -4.80
C ARG A 33 3.87 1.98 -3.52
N VAL A 34 2.87 2.88 -3.53
CA VAL A 34 2.55 3.76 -2.40
C VAL A 34 1.12 3.51 -1.91
N LEU A 35 0.95 3.49 -0.60
CA LEU A 35 -0.33 3.64 0.08
C LEU A 35 -0.52 5.10 0.45
N HIS A 36 -1.63 5.69 0.02
CA HIS A 36 -2.06 7.02 0.42
C HIS A 36 -3.18 6.89 1.43
N ALA A 37 -2.98 7.41 2.64
CA ALA A 37 -3.97 7.39 3.69
C ALA A 37 -4.48 8.80 3.97
N PHE A 38 -5.79 9.00 3.81
CA PHE A 38 -6.45 10.26 4.07
C PHE A 38 -7.37 10.16 5.26
N TYR A 39 -7.40 11.20 6.08
CA TYR A 39 -8.32 11.30 7.19
C TYR A 39 -8.59 12.76 7.52
N THR A 40 -9.72 13.01 8.17
CA THR A 40 -10.00 14.30 8.79
C THR A 40 -9.32 14.35 10.17
N ALA A 41 -8.62 15.43 10.49
CA ALA A 41 -8.06 15.70 11.82
C ALA A 41 -8.13 17.21 12.12
N PRO A 42 -7.89 17.65 13.37
CA PRO A 42 -7.93 19.07 13.73
C PRO A 42 -7.07 19.95 12.81
N ALA A 43 -7.61 21.10 12.40
CA ALA A 43 -6.89 22.01 11.52
C ALA A 43 -5.77 22.74 12.30
N PRO A 44 -4.60 22.99 11.69
CA PRO A 44 -3.56 23.79 12.32
C PRO A 44 -4.06 25.22 12.62
N PRO A 45 -3.60 25.86 13.72
CA PRO A 45 -2.68 25.35 14.73
C PRO A 45 -3.38 24.61 15.88
N ALA A 46 -4.70 24.42 15.83
CA ALA A 46 -5.46 23.78 16.89
C ALA A 46 -5.31 22.26 16.80
N PHE A 47 -4.45 21.66 17.63
CA PHE A 47 -4.23 20.21 17.69
C PHE A 47 -5.13 19.48 18.72
N SER A 48 -6.15 20.16 19.26
CA SER A 48 -7.13 19.54 20.14
C SER A 48 -8.22 18.83 19.34
N CYS A 49 -8.61 17.62 19.75
CA CYS A 49 -9.72 16.90 19.12
C CYS A 49 -10.98 17.77 19.06
N THR A 50 -11.52 17.99 17.86
CA THR A 50 -12.80 18.68 17.68
C THR A 50 -13.81 17.77 16.99
N SER A 51 -15.08 17.94 17.33
CA SER A 51 -16.21 17.27 16.67
C SER A 51 -16.83 18.09 15.54
N ARG A 52 -16.31 19.31 15.27
CA ARG A 52 -16.94 20.30 14.35
C ARG A 52 -16.25 20.41 12.99
N GLY A 53 -15.06 19.84 12.82
CA GLY A 53 -14.33 19.85 11.56
C GLY A 53 -12.82 19.90 11.78
N GLY A 54 -12.09 20.14 10.69
CA GLY A 54 -10.66 20.39 10.73
C GLY A 54 -10.09 20.55 9.33
N ALA A 55 -9.12 19.71 9.01
CA ALA A 55 -8.47 19.62 7.71
C ALA A 55 -8.39 18.16 7.26
N ILE A 56 -8.20 17.94 5.97
CA ILE A 56 -7.85 16.62 5.44
C ILE A 56 -6.34 16.50 5.41
N TYR A 57 -5.84 15.46 6.05
CA TYR A 57 -4.43 15.11 6.06
C TYR A 57 -4.17 13.89 5.19
N GLU A 58 -2.99 13.86 4.62
CA GLU A 58 -2.43 12.73 3.91
C GLU A 58 -1.20 12.19 4.65
N LYS A 59 -1.13 10.87 4.74
CA LYS A 59 0.09 10.13 5.03
C LYS A 59 0.36 9.13 3.94
N THR A 60 1.63 8.96 3.62
CA THR A 60 2.06 7.93 2.66
C THR A 60 2.86 6.85 3.34
N SER A 61 2.85 5.66 2.75
CA SER A 61 3.68 4.53 3.14
C SER A 61 4.02 3.71 1.91
N SER A 62 5.22 3.10 1.87
CA SER A 62 5.54 2.12 0.84
C SER A 62 4.65 0.87 0.97
N LEU A 63 4.33 0.24 -0.16
CA LEU A 63 3.73 -1.10 -0.24
C LEU A 63 4.77 -2.22 0.03
N ASP A 64 6.08 -1.94 -0.03
CA ASP A 64 7.15 -2.92 0.25
C ASP A 64 7.31 -3.15 1.75
N ALA A 65 7.17 -2.07 2.52
CA ALA A 65 7.33 -2.06 3.97
C ALA A 65 6.34 -1.07 4.57
N ILE A 66 5.14 -1.54 4.90
CA ILE A 66 4.05 -0.68 5.36
C ILE A 66 4.36 -0.11 6.75
N SER A 67 4.61 1.20 6.83
CA SER A 67 4.87 1.94 8.06
C SER A 67 4.50 3.42 7.87
N PHE A 68 3.42 3.86 8.49
CA PHE A 68 2.96 5.26 8.41
C PHE A 68 3.67 6.16 9.44
N PRO A 69 3.94 7.44 9.11
CA PRO A 69 4.46 8.42 10.07
C PRO A 69 3.57 8.59 11.30
N THR A 70 4.20 8.97 12.42
CA THR A 70 3.51 9.16 13.71
C THR A 70 3.06 10.59 13.98
N ASP A 71 3.45 11.54 13.12
CA ASP A 71 2.88 12.91 13.10
C ASP A 71 1.49 12.90 12.45
N SER A 72 0.86 14.05 12.22
CA SER A 72 -0.44 14.12 11.54
C SER A 72 -0.36 14.02 10.01
N GLY A 73 0.82 13.84 9.42
CA GLY A 73 1.02 13.94 7.99
C GLY A 73 0.89 15.37 7.45
N THR A 74 0.64 15.47 6.15
CA THR A 74 0.56 16.75 5.43
C THR A 74 -0.89 17.17 5.26
N ALA A 75 -1.25 18.39 5.64
CA ALA A 75 -2.58 18.93 5.36
C ALA A 75 -2.72 19.21 3.85
N VAL A 76 -3.58 18.45 3.17
CA VAL A 76 -3.80 18.54 1.71
C VAL A 76 -5.08 19.31 1.35
N VAL A 77 -6.03 19.40 2.29
CA VAL A 77 -7.22 20.25 2.16
C VAL A 77 -7.46 21.01 3.46
N LEU A 78 -7.30 22.32 3.41
CA LEU A 78 -7.47 23.23 4.54
C LEU A 78 -8.26 24.45 4.09
N ASP A 79 -9.24 24.85 4.92
CA ASP A 79 -9.89 26.16 4.83
C ASP A 79 -9.42 26.98 6.03
N ALA A 80 -8.51 27.92 5.78
CA ALA A 80 -7.81 28.67 6.84
C ALA A 80 -8.75 29.59 7.64
N ASP A 81 -9.88 29.97 7.07
CA ASP A 81 -10.82 30.91 7.70
C ASP A 81 -11.78 30.20 8.65
N THR A 82 -12.13 28.95 8.36
CA THR A 82 -13.23 28.27 9.06
C THR A 82 -12.85 26.97 9.76
N ALA A 83 -11.69 26.35 9.44
CA ALA A 83 -11.24 25.10 10.04
C ALA A 83 -12.33 23.99 10.08
N SER A 84 -13.24 24.00 9.11
CA SER A 84 -14.48 23.21 9.10
C SER A 84 -14.52 22.18 7.98
N VAL A 85 -13.37 21.85 7.38
CA VAL A 85 -13.26 20.83 6.33
C VAL A 85 -13.29 19.44 6.97
N HIS A 86 -14.13 18.56 6.44
CA HIS A 86 -14.30 17.19 6.95
C HIS A 86 -15.01 16.31 5.90
N ASN A 87 -15.37 15.09 6.28
CA ASN A 87 -16.07 14.12 5.43
C ASN A 87 -15.28 13.77 4.16
N VAL A 88 -14.00 13.44 4.35
CA VAL A 88 -13.13 12.99 3.26
C VAL A 88 -13.72 11.79 2.51
N SER A 89 -13.63 11.82 1.20
CA SER A 89 -14.01 10.72 0.31
C SER A 89 -13.14 10.71 -0.96
N THR A 90 -13.02 9.54 -1.58
CA THR A 90 -12.23 9.31 -2.80
C THR A 90 -12.77 8.07 -3.53
N SER A 91 -12.18 7.73 -4.67
CA SER A 91 -12.53 6.52 -5.41
C SER A 91 -12.27 5.26 -4.59
N LYS A 92 -13.12 4.24 -4.77
CA LYS A 92 -12.91 2.90 -4.19
C LYS A 92 -12.06 1.99 -5.10
N GLN A 93 -11.40 2.59 -6.08
CA GLN A 93 -10.56 1.90 -7.06
C GLN A 93 -9.10 2.23 -6.78
N ASN A 94 -8.21 1.31 -7.16
CA ASN A 94 -6.79 1.60 -7.22
C ASN A 94 -6.54 2.75 -8.20
N VAL A 95 -5.49 3.52 -7.93
CA VAL A 95 -5.11 4.68 -8.75
C VAL A 95 -3.85 4.39 -9.54
N THR A 96 -3.71 5.09 -10.67
CA THR A 96 -2.53 5.03 -11.52
C THR A 96 -2.13 6.43 -11.95
N THR A 97 -0.93 6.58 -12.49
CA THR A 97 -0.44 7.84 -13.07
C THR A 97 -1.30 8.38 -14.22
N GLN A 98 -2.14 7.53 -14.82
CA GLN A 98 -3.13 7.94 -15.82
C GLN A 98 -4.41 8.52 -15.21
N THR A 99 -4.89 7.95 -14.10
CA THR A 99 -6.12 8.42 -13.43
C THR A 99 -5.84 9.56 -12.46
N GLY A 100 -4.63 9.59 -11.90
CA GLY A 100 -4.29 10.36 -10.71
C GLY A 100 -5.16 9.96 -9.50
N LEU A 101 -5.07 10.78 -8.46
CA LEU A 101 -5.79 10.64 -7.22
C LEU A 101 -6.61 11.89 -6.95
N VAL A 102 -7.91 11.72 -6.69
CA VAL A 102 -8.81 12.82 -6.31
C VAL A 102 -9.39 12.54 -4.94
N VAL A 103 -9.28 13.53 -4.06
CA VAL A 103 -9.90 13.54 -2.75
C VAL A 103 -10.87 14.70 -2.68
N VAL A 104 -12.07 14.44 -2.17
CA VAL A 104 -13.10 15.46 -1.95
C VAL A 104 -13.45 15.55 -0.48
N ALA A 105 -13.77 16.75 -0.02
CA ALA A 105 -14.20 17.03 1.34
C ALA A 105 -15.24 18.14 1.36
N ALA A 106 -16.06 18.17 2.41
CA ALA A 106 -17.08 19.20 2.59
C ALA A 106 -16.67 20.17 3.69
N ASN A 107 -17.01 21.44 3.51
CA ASN A 107 -16.94 22.46 4.54
C ASN A 107 -18.36 22.80 5.01
N SER A 108 -18.67 22.52 6.28
CA SER A 108 -19.99 22.76 6.87
C SER A 108 -20.28 24.25 7.09
N SER A 109 -19.26 25.06 7.33
CA SER A 109 -19.38 26.50 7.58
C SER A 109 -19.64 27.27 6.29
N THR A 110 -18.90 26.96 5.22
CA THR A 110 -19.04 27.64 3.92
C THR A 110 -20.01 26.96 2.96
N ARG A 111 -20.49 25.75 3.29
CA ARG A 111 -21.34 24.89 2.44
C ARG A 111 -20.73 24.62 1.06
N ARG A 112 -19.40 24.53 0.99
CA ARG A 112 -18.65 24.24 -0.24
C ARG A 112 -17.98 22.88 -0.17
N TYR A 113 -17.76 22.30 -1.35
CA TYR A 113 -16.84 21.18 -1.51
C TYR A 113 -15.45 21.72 -1.82
N TRP A 114 -14.46 21.08 -1.21
CA TRP A 114 -13.06 21.24 -1.52
C TRP A 114 -12.56 19.95 -2.16
N HIS A 115 -11.58 20.04 -3.04
CA HIS A 115 -10.92 18.89 -3.61
C HIS A 115 -9.41 19.06 -3.59
N HIS A 116 -8.72 17.93 -3.55
CA HIS A 116 -7.29 17.80 -3.76
C HIS A 116 -7.09 16.82 -4.92
N TYR A 117 -6.20 17.17 -5.84
CA TYR A 117 -5.80 16.30 -6.95
C TYR A 117 -4.29 16.13 -6.93
N ASP A 118 -3.85 14.89 -6.95
CA ASP A 118 -2.45 14.50 -7.12
C ASP A 118 -2.30 13.68 -8.41
N PRO A 119 -1.45 14.11 -9.36
CA PRO A 119 -1.16 13.33 -10.57
C PRO A 119 -0.30 12.08 -10.32
N LEU A 120 0.18 11.83 -9.08
CA LEU A 120 0.99 10.68 -8.65
C LEU A 120 2.41 10.61 -9.25
N GLY A 121 2.78 11.57 -10.10
CA GLY A 121 4.10 11.60 -10.73
C GLY A 121 4.30 10.49 -11.78
N PRO A 122 5.55 10.24 -12.23
CA PRO A 122 5.84 9.20 -13.20
C PRO A 122 5.82 7.81 -12.56
N ALA A 123 5.34 6.80 -13.31
CA ALA A 123 5.25 5.43 -12.83
C ALA A 123 6.64 4.88 -12.51
N LEU A 124 6.80 4.27 -11.32
CA LEU A 124 8.02 3.56 -11.00
C LEU A 124 8.16 2.30 -11.86
N PRO A 125 9.40 1.94 -12.27
CA PRO A 125 9.64 0.65 -12.90
C PRO A 125 9.31 -0.48 -11.91
N PRO A 126 8.79 -1.63 -12.40
CA PRO A 126 8.51 -2.77 -11.54
C PRO A 126 9.80 -3.26 -10.85
N PRO A 127 9.72 -3.72 -9.60
CA PRO A 127 10.89 -4.25 -8.89
C PRO A 127 11.47 -5.45 -9.66
N PRO A 128 12.81 -5.60 -9.70
CA PRO A 128 13.43 -6.72 -10.37
C PRO A 128 13.07 -8.04 -9.65
N PRO A 129 13.00 -9.17 -10.37
CA PRO A 129 12.76 -10.46 -9.75
C PRO A 129 13.94 -10.84 -8.84
N SER A 130 13.64 -11.35 -7.65
CA SER A 130 14.62 -11.95 -6.75
C SER A 130 14.40 -13.46 -6.73
N ALA A 131 15.36 -14.22 -7.25
CA ALA A 131 15.29 -15.67 -7.26
C ALA A 131 15.44 -16.24 -5.84
N SER A 132 14.54 -17.13 -5.44
CA SER A 132 14.60 -17.82 -4.16
C SER A 132 13.85 -19.16 -4.26
N PHE A 133 14.32 -20.18 -3.53
CA PHE A 133 13.66 -21.48 -3.50
C PHE A 133 13.97 -22.23 -2.20
N THR A 134 13.11 -23.17 -1.85
CA THR A 134 13.34 -24.14 -0.76
C THR A 134 13.31 -25.56 -1.30
N GLY A 135 13.95 -26.49 -0.59
CA GLY A 135 13.97 -27.91 -0.93
C GLY A 135 13.58 -28.77 0.27
N SER A 136 12.84 -29.85 0.05
CA SER A 136 12.48 -30.81 1.10
C SER A 136 12.29 -32.22 0.53
N PRO A 137 12.85 -33.28 1.16
CA PRO A 137 13.80 -33.28 2.28
C PRO A 137 15.23 -32.83 1.87
N LEU A 138 15.98 -32.23 2.79
CA LEU A 138 17.37 -31.81 2.55
C LEU A 138 18.41 -32.92 2.80
N ILE A 139 17.99 -34.01 3.44
CA ILE A 139 18.86 -35.12 3.88
C ILE A 139 18.06 -36.42 3.84
N GLY A 140 18.71 -37.53 3.49
CA GLY A 140 18.12 -38.87 3.48
C GLY A 140 19.04 -39.88 2.80
N GLU A 141 18.70 -41.16 2.88
CA GLU A 141 19.44 -42.22 2.18
C GLU A 141 19.09 -42.23 0.69
N ALA A 142 20.08 -42.51 -0.16
CA ALA A 142 19.89 -42.55 -1.60
C ALA A 142 19.11 -43.81 -2.04
N PRO A 143 18.21 -43.71 -3.05
CA PRO A 143 17.83 -42.50 -3.77
C PRO A 143 16.89 -41.60 -2.94
N LEU A 144 17.22 -40.29 -2.89
CA LEU A 144 16.43 -39.28 -2.19
C LEU A 144 15.63 -38.47 -3.22
N ASP A 145 14.32 -38.52 -3.13
CA ASP A 145 13.43 -37.64 -3.90
C ASP A 145 13.29 -36.30 -3.16
N VAL A 146 13.72 -35.20 -3.80
CA VAL A 146 13.71 -33.85 -3.23
C VAL A 146 12.77 -32.98 -4.04
N HIS A 147 11.80 -32.36 -3.36
CA HIS A 147 10.90 -31.40 -3.97
C HIS A 147 11.41 -29.98 -3.74
N PHE A 148 11.51 -29.22 -4.83
CA PHE A 148 11.86 -27.81 -4.82
C PHE A 148 10.61 -26.96 -4.94
N THR A 149 10.50 -25.95 -4.07
CA THR A 149 9.42 -24.96 -4.09
C THR A 149 10.03 -23.61 -4.41
N ASP A 150 9.57 -22.98 -5.50
CA ASP A 150 9.93 -21.60 -5.83
C ASP A 150 9.34 -20.65 -4.78
N THR A 151 10.17 -19.73 -4.30
CA THR A 151 9.82 -18.65 -3.36
C THR A 151 10.28 -17.29 -3.89
N SER A 152 10.50 -17.20 -5.20
CA SER A 152 10.99 -16.01 -5.87
C SER A 152 9.99 -14.85 -5.76
N THR A 153 10.49 -13.62 -5.67
CA THR A 153 9.68 -12.40 -5.58
C THR A 153 9.87 -11.52 -6.82
N GLY A 154 9.06 -10.47 -6.98
CA GLY A 154 9.19 -9.51 -8.10
C GLY A 154 8.62 -10.01 -9.44
N SER A 155 7.58 -10.84 -9.40
CA SER A 155 6.86 -11.35 -10.59
C SER A 155 7.77 -11.91 -11.71
N PRO A 156 8.66 -12.87 -11.41
CA PRO A 156 9.48 -13.52 -12.43
C PRO A 156 8.60 -14.18 -13.51
N THR A 157 8.98 -14.02 -14.78
CA THR A 157 8.27 -14.59 -15.94
C THR A 157 8.96 -15.83 -16.52
N SER A 158 10.20 -16.10 -16.09
CA SER A 158 10.99 -17.26 -16.52
C SER A 158 11.94 -17.67 -15.41
N TRP A 159 12.18 -18.97 -15.29
CA TRP A 159 13.13 -19.55 -14.34
C TRP A 159 14.19 -20.36 -15.10
N SER A 160 15.45 -20.21 -14.69
CA SER A 160 16.54 -21.05 -15.16
C SER A 160 17.12 -21.81 -13.97
N TRP A 161 16.98 -23.13 -13.99
CA TRP A 161 17.59 -24.00 -12.99
C TRP A 161 18.90 -24.56 -13.52
N SER A 162 19.99 -24.34 -12.78
CA SER A 162 21.30 -24.92 -13.07
C SER A 162 21.68 -25.88 -11.95
N PHE A 163 21.87 -27.15 -12.29
CA PHE A 163 22.41 -28.14 -11.37
C PHE A 163 23.92 -28.23 -11.55
N SER A 164 24.65 -28.56 -10.47
CA SER A 164 26.12 -28.65 -10.48
C SER A 164 26.66 -29.79 -11.36
N ASP A 165 25.79 -30.68 -11.83
CA ASP A 165 26.07 -31.73 -12.82
C ASP A 165 25.95 -31.23 -14.28
N GLY A 166 25.63 -29.95 -14.48
CA GLY A 166 25.45 -29.34 -15.81
C GLY A 166 24.06 -29.53 -16.41
N GLY A 167 23.11 -30.13 -15.68
CA GLY A 167 21.72 -30.21 -16.11
C GLY A 167 21.00 -28.85 -16.05
N THR A 168 20.22 -28.54 -17.08
CA THR A 168 19.26 -27.41 -17.08
C THR A 168 17.84 -27.93 -17.26
N ALA A 169 16.93 -27.64 -16.33
CA ALA A 169 15.52 -27.99 -16.47
C ALA A 169 14.76 -26.89 -17.23
N GLY A 170 14.64 -27.05 -18.55
CA GLY A 170 13.93 -26.12 -19.45
C GLY A 170 12.49 -26.50 -19.78
N ARG A 171 11.79 -27.28 -18.94
CA ARG A 171 10.38 -27.65 -19.21
C ARG A 171 9.44 -27.04 -18.18
N PRO A 172 8.38 -26.32 -18.60
CA PRO A 172 7.29 -25.98 -17.71
C PRO A 172 6.62 -27.29 -17.29
N VAL A 173 6.58 -27.55 -15.98
CA VAL A 173 5.82 -28.67 -15.45
C VAL A 173 4.35 -28.25 -15.55
N SER A 174 3.64 -28.75 -16.56
CA SER A 174 2.18 -28.64 -16.64
C SER A 174 1.58 -29.37 -15.43
N GLY A 175 1.11 -28.60 -14.45
CA GLY A 175 0.20 -29.06 -13.40
C GLY A 175 -1.08 -28.24 -13.49
N SER A 176 -2.14 -28.88 -13.97
CA SER A 176 -3.46 -28.31 -14.21
C SER A 176 -4.29 -28.15 -12.93
N ILE A 177 -5.01 -27.02 -12.87
CA ILE A 177 -6.09 -26.51 -11.98
C ILE A 177 -5.73 -26.20 -10.53
#